data_AF-A0A929A374-F1
#
_entry.id   AF-A0A929A374-F1
#
_cell.length_a   1.000
_cell.length_b   1.000
_cell.length_c   1.000
_cell.angle_alpha   90.00
_cell.angle_beta   90.00
_cell.angle_gamma   90.00
#
_symmetry.space_group_name_H-M   'P 1'
#
loop_
_entity.id
_entity.type
_entity.pdbx_description
1 polymer ?
#
loop_
_entity_poly.entity_id
_entity_poly.type
_entity_poly.pdbx_seq_one_letter_code
_entity_poly.pdbx_strand_id
1 'polypeptide(L)'
;MLYFVGIWLFLSINCLILGSRILGILGSKLKFAPNSIFLSIWLGLSFLLGLLTLLALFIPLSPPIGIAIITLISMSCLTVRKTRLELDHYLAAWRGREAFIVLSIFVLVAVFLNQRIEWFDTGLYHLGLISWLSEFGATPGIALINFHFGKFSSWFALSAPLIFDLPENRVGAVTNGFFLLVACLQLVITLNASRKITKLSDIFLVSFLFLYIANLLFLQPLFTSSNLAIAISFSPDMPVNLLIGIIAWSILVIHDESDADASPIFGTKNQSLLDIRLIPLILASAAATIKVTAFPLIIFSALFYLATNPRQTLRWILAALIPFVFLLPFFAHGILASGCPLSPSPFMCFDLPWALGSEQSSAELERVTGGSYEASSFWSLWYERIKDSTKLQLMAILLTLSAALGVYISYFGFVMAKRKDFLFIVGLAWSGMAFLLMVSTTQILRFGLSYFFIVPCLFFAIVVLQRPYFCRLKLPVLRLHQSLISLSALGLITGLIMSHSYQFGHPGEFNWILPPPLPTPKNYRIYAEQGLEVDDLVTQEVNGIVFTYPSAGNAKICWSDILVCNKPRENVHLRRPSVGLAGGFVKKS
;
A
#
# COMPACT_ATOMS: atom_id res chain seq x y z
N MET A 1 -0.36 19.01 12.12
CA MET A 1 -1.63 18.25 12.24
C MET A 1 -2.71 18.71 11.25
N LEU A 2 -3.06 20.01 11.19
CA LEU A 2 -4.15 20.52 10.33
C LEU A 2 -3.96 20.23 8.83
N TYR A 3 -2.72 20.29 8.36
CA TYR A 3 -2.38 19.94 6.98
C TYR A 3 -2.85 18.52 6.61
N PHE A 4 -2.54 17.53 7.45
CA PHE A 4 -2.95 16.14 7.23
C PHE A 4 -4.46 16.00 7.17
N VAL A 5 -5.18 16.62 8.11
CA VAL A 5 -6.65 16.59 8.14
C VAL A 5 -7.23 17.18 6.86
N GLY A 6 -6.72 18.32 6.40
CA GLY A 6 -7.17 18.96 5.15
C GLY A 6 -6.98 18.06 3.92
N ILE A 7 -5.78 17.51 3.74
CA ILE A 7 -5.50 16.62 2.60
C ILE A 7 -6.28 15.31 2.69
N TRP A 8 -6.46 14.74 3.89
CA TRP A 8 -7.24 13.51 4.07
C TRP A 8 -8.73 13.72 3.83
N LEU A 9 -9.29 14.85 4.23
CA LEU A 9 -10.67 15.21 3.89
C LEU A 9 -10.82 15.33 2.37
N PHE A 10 -9.88 16.02 1.71
CA PHE A 10 -9.84 16.12 0.26
C PHE A 10 -9.79 14.73 -0.40
N LEU A 11 -8.88 13.85 0.03
CA LEU A 11 -8.76 12.49 -0.49
C LEU A 11 -10.00 11.65 -0.22
N SER A 12 -10.53 11.65 1.01
CA SER A 12 -11.74 10.90 1.38
C SER A 12 -12.92 11.28 0.48
N ILE A 13 -13.16 12.59 0.29
CA ILE A 13 -14.26 13.08 -0.53
C ILE A 13 -14.09 12.63 -1.99
N ASN A 14 -12.93 12.89 -2.58
CA ASN A 14 -12.68 12.54 -3.98
C ASN A 14 -12.71 11.02 -4.20
N CYS A 15 -12.10 10.23 -3.31
CA CYS A 15 -12.13 8.77 -3.40
C CYS A 15 -13.56 8.22 -3.25
N LEU A 16 -14.38 8.79 -2.36
CA LEU A 16 -15.78 8.41 -2.23
C LEU A 16 -16.56 8.70 -3.53
N ILE A 17 -16.39 9.87 -4.12
CA ILE A 17 -17.08 10.26 -5.36
C ILE A 17 -16.69 9.32 -6.52
N LEU A 18 -15.39 9.16 -6.75
CA LEU A 18 -14.85 8.33 -7.83
C LEU A 18 -15.21 6.85 -7.63
N GLY A 19 -15.06 6.37 -6.40
CA GLY A 19 -15.43 5.02 -6.00
C GLY A 19 -16.89 4.70 -6.17
N SER A 20 -17.78 5.59 -5.75
CA SER A 20 -19.24 5.45 -5.93
C SER A 20 -19.59 5.38 -7.42
N ARG A 21 -18.92 6.19 -8.25
CA ARG A 21 -19.09 6.12 -9.70
C ARG A 21 -18.70 4.75 -10.26
N ILE A 22 -17.56 4.20 -9.85
CA ILE A 22 -17.11 2.86 -10.26
C ILE A 22 -18.08 1.79 -9.77
N LEU A 23 -18.47 1.85 -8.51
CA LEU A 23 -19.38 0.90 -7.88
C LEU A 23 -20.76 0.89 -8.56
N GLY A 24 -21.28 2.06 -8.94
CA GLY A 24 -22.50 2.21 -9.71
C GLY A 24 -22.39 1.70 -11.16
N ILE A 25 -21.21 1.75 -11.78
CA ILE A 25 -20.95 1.12 -13.11
C ILE A 25 -20.97 -0.41 -12.99
N LEU A 26 -20.41 -0.95 -11.90
CA LEU A 26 -20.40 -2.39 -11.61
C LEU A 26 -21.78 -2.92 -11.17
N GLY A 27 -22.81 -2.07 -11.12
CA GLY A 27 -24.19 -2.46 -10.83
C GLY A 27 -24.41 -2.92 -9.39
N SER A 28 -23.55 -2.49 -8.47
CA SER A 28 -23.57 -2.93 -7.09
C SER A 28 -24.84 -2.49 -6.36
N LYS A 29 -25.42 -3.40 -5.56
CA LYS A 29 -26.50 -3.12 -4.62
C LYS A 29 -26.13 -3.69 -3.24
N LEU A 30 -25.00 -3.26 -2.70
CA LEU A 30 -24.58 -3.70 -1.35
C LEU A 30 -25.62 -3.23 -0.33
N LYS A 31 -26.19 -4.17 0.44
CA LYS A 31 -27.24 -3.85 1.41
C LYS A 31 -26.68 -3.17 2.67
N PHE A 32 -25.40 -3.38 2.95
CA PHE A 32 -24.73 -2.83 4.13
C PHE A 32 -23.94 -1.54 3.79
N ALA A 33 -24.46 -0.41 4.29
CA ALA A 33 -23.93 0.92 3.98
C ALA A 33 -22.41 1.09 4.27
N PRO A 34 -21.86 0.62 5.41
CA PRO A 34 -20.42 0.77 5.65
C PRO A 34 -19.53 0.03 4.63
N ASN A 35 -19.91 -1.18 4.20
CA ASN A 35 -19.12 -1.92 3.20
C ASN A 35 -19.08 -1.17 1.86
N SER A 36 -20.21 -0.58 1.45
CA SER A 36 -20.31 0.24 0.24
C SER A 36 -19.42 1.48 0.30
N ILE A 37 -19.38 2.16 1.46
CA ILE A 37 -18.53 3.33 1.71
C ILE A 37 -17.04 2.96 1.57
N PHE A 38 -16.59 1.93 2.28
CA PHE A 38 -15.17 1.55 2.25
C PHE A 38 -14.75 0.98 0.91
N LEU A 39 -15.58 0.16 0.25
CA LEU A 39 -15.30 -0.28 -1.12
C LEU A 39 -15.20 0.90 -2.09
N SER A 40 -16.05 1.91 -1.93
CA SER A 40 -15.94 3.15 -2.72
C SER A 40 -14.60 3.83 -2.46
N ILE A 41 -14.19 4.03 -1.21
CA ILE A 41 -12.88 4.64 -0.90
C ILE A 41 -11.73 3.86 -1.55
N TRP A 42 -11.69 2.53 -1.41
CA TRP A 42 -10.63 1.68 -1.97
C TRP A 42 -10.61 1.68 -3.51
N LEU A 43 -11.79 1.70 -4.16
CA LEU A 43 -11.90 1.80 -5.62
C LEU A 43 -11.49 3.18 -6.13
N GLY A 44 -11.89 4.26 -5.45
CA GLY A 44 -11.48 5.62 -5.77
C GLY A 44 -9.96 5.79 -5.65
N LEU A 45 -9.36 5.28 -4.58
CA LEU A 45 -7.91 5.22 -4.40
C LEU A 45 -7.21 4.45 -5.52
N SER A 46 -7.74 3.28 -5.89
CA SER A 46 -7.19 2.46 -6.98
C SER A 46 -7.23 3.23 -8.30
N PHE A 47 -8.34 3.89 -8.60
CA PHE A 47 -8.45 4.74 -9.78
C PHE A 47 -7.43 5.88 -9.79
N LEU A 48 -7.25 6.57 -8.66
CA LEU A 48 -6.26 7.66 -8.55
C LEU A 48 -4.82 7.15 -8.75
N LEU A 49 -4.47 5.98 -8.22
CA LEU A 49 -3.16 5.36 -8.43
C LEU A 49 -2.89 5.12 -9.92
N GLY A 50 -3.85 4.53 -10.64
CA GLY A 50 -3.72 4.29 -12.08
C GLY A 50 -3.65 5.59 -12.89
N LEU A 51 -4.55 6.54 -12.59
CA LEU A 51 -4.63 7.82 -13.28
C LEU A 51 -3.36 8.66 -13.12
N LEU A 52 -2.89 8.86 -11.88
CA LEU A 52 -1.72 9.70 -11.63
C LEU A 52 -0.45 9.05 -12.17
N THR A 53 -0.35 7.72 -12.12
CA THR A 53 0.75 6.99 -12.78
C THR A 53 0.76 7.22 -14.28
N LEU A 54 -0.41 7.17 -14.94
CA LEU A 54 -0.54 7.47 -16.36
C LEU A 54 -0.15 8.93 -16.67
N LEU A 55 -0.67 9.89 -15.89
CA LEU A 55 -0.42 11.32 -16.12
C LEU A 55 1.05 11.69 -15.92
N ALA A 56 1.73 11.06 -14.96
CA ALA A 56 3.15 11.27 -14.73
C ALA A 56 4.02 10.94 -15.95
N LEU A 57 3.54 10.15 -16.92
CA LEU A 57 4.28 9.90 -18.17
C LEU A 57 4.36 11.13 -19.08
N PHE A 58 3.44 12.08 -18.91
CA PHE A 58 3.25 13.19 -19.84
C PHE A 58 3.45 14.55 -19.21
N ILE A 59 3.09 14.70 -17.93
CA ILE A 59 3.12 15.98 -17.22
C ILE A 59 3.69 15.81 -15.80
N PRO A 60 4.32 16.86 -15.25
CA PRO A 60 4.67 16.91 -13.84
C PRO A 60 3.43 16.79 -12.96
N LEU A 61 3.56 16.08 -11.84
CA LEU A 61 2.50 15.88 -10.86
C LEU A 61 2.59 16.91 -9.72
N SER A 62 2.80 18.18 -10.07
CA SER A 62 2.88 19.23 -9.06
C SER A 62 1.57 19.34 -8.27
N PRO A 63 1.60 19.79 -7.00
CA PRO A 63 0.40 19.91 -6.17
C PRO A 63 -0.78 20.63 -6.82
N PRO A 64 -0.62 21.82 -7.43
CA PRO A 64 -1.76 22.50 -8.06
C PRO A 64 -2.31 21.71 -9.26
N ILE A 65 -1.46 21.10 -10.08
CA ILE A 65 -1.87 20.31 -11.25
C ILE A 65 -2.65 19.08 -10.81
N GLY A 66 -2.10 18.31 -9.87
CA GLY A 66 -2.74 17.08 -9.42
C GLY A 66 -4.04 17.34 -8.67
N ILE A 67 -4.10 18.36 -7.79
CA ILE A 67 -5.34 18.74 -7.10
C ILE A 67 -6.40 19.20 -8.11
N ALA A 68 -6.03 20.00 -9.12
CA ALA A 68 -6.96 20.44 -10.15
C ALA A 68 -7.54 19.25 -10.92
N ILE A 69 -6.69 18.32 -11.37
CA ILE A 69 -7.13 17.13 -12.13
C ILE A 69 -8.05 16.24 -11.29
N ILE A 70 -7.66 15.92 -10.04
CA ILE A 70 -8.47 15.11 -9.12
C ILE A 70 -9.84 15.76 -8.91
N THR A 71 -9.86 17.08 -8.67
CA THR A 71 -11.10 17.84 -8.44
C THR A 71 -11.98 17.84 -9.69
N LEU A 72 -11.43 18.14 -10.87
CA LEU A 72 -12.18 18.20 -12.13
C LEU A 72 -12.84 16.86 -12.47
N ILE A 73 -12.12 15.75 -12.31
CA ILE A 73 -12.65 14.42 -12.58
C ILE A 73 -13.74 14.05 -11.57
N SER A 74 -13.53 14.32 -10.28
CA SER A 74 -14.56 14.10 -9.26
C SER A 74 -15.82 14.95 -9.52
N MET A 75 -15.65 16.23 -9.87
CA MET A 75 -16.77 17.11 -10.24
C MET A 75 -17.52 16.58 -11.47
N SER A 76 -16.82 16.04 -12.47
CA SER A 76 -17.46 15.38 -13.62
C SER A 76 -18.30 14.16 -13.19
N CYS A 77 -17.83 13.38 -12.21
CA CYS A 77 -18.60 12.23 -11.69
C CYS A 77 -19.87 12.67 -10.94
N LEU A 78 -19.85 13.83 -10.27
CA LEU A 78 -21.00 14.38 -9.57
C LEU A 78 -22.15 14.80 -10.50
N THR A 79 -21.89 14.98 -11.80
CA THR A 79 -22.96 15.24 -12.79
C THR A 79 -23.94 14.06 -12.88
N VAL A 80 -23.48 12.85 -12.56
CA VAL A 80 -24.27 11.62 -12.62
C VAL A 80 -25.20 11.51 -11.40
N ARG A 81 -26.52 11.43 -11.64
CA ARG A 81 -27.54 11.34 -10.59
C ARG A 81 -27.33 10.17 -9.62
N LYS A 82 -26.96 8.99 -10.14
CA LYS A 82 -26.73 7.80 -9.31
C LYS A 82 -25.63 8.02 -8.27
N THR A 83 -24.52 8.62 -8.68
CA THR A 83 -23.40 8.96 -7.78
C THR A 83 -23.84 9.91 -6.67
N ARG A 84 -24.63 10.94 -7.00
CA ARG A 84 -25.17 11.87 -5.98
C ARG A 84 -26.07 11.16 -4.97
N LEU A 85 -26.98 10.31 -5.43
CA LEU A 85 -27.89 9.56 -4.54
C LEU A 85 -27.14 8.62 -3.59
N GLU A 86 -26.06 7.97 -4.05
CA GLU A 86 -25.21 7.14 -3.20
C GLU A 86 -24.48 7.99 -2.14
N LEU A 87 -23.95 9.15 -2.53
CA LEU A 87 -23.30 10.07 -1.60
C LEU A 87 -24.27 10.63 -0.56
N ASP A 88 -25.49 11.00 -0.95
CA ASP A 88 -26.55 11.43 -0.04
C ASP A 88 -26.86 10.34 0.99
N HIS A 89 -26.89 9.07 0.54
CA HIS A 89 -27.07 7.92 1.43
C HIS A 89 -25.91 7.76 2.42
N TYR A 90 -24.66 7.94 1.97
CA TYR A 90 -23.48 7.86 2.83
C TYR A 90 -23.45 8.99 3.86
N LEU A 91 -23.76 10.22 3.45
CA LEU A 91 -23.84 11.39 4.34
C LEU A 91 -24.96 11.22 5.38
N ALA A 92 -26.09 10.61 5.00
CA ALA A 92 -27.16 10.29 5.94
C ALA A 92 -26.72 9.25 6.99
N ALA A 93 -25.84 8.32 6.64
CA ALA A 93 -25.30 7.33 7.57
C ALA A 93 -24.36 7.92 8.63
N TRP A 94 -23.76 9.09 8.38
CA TRP A 94 -22.73 9.71 9.23
C TRP A 94 -23.27 10.90 10.04
N ARG A 95 -24.31 10.67 10.85
CA ARG A 95 -24.90 11.72 11.72
C ARG A 95 -24.67 11.44 13.21
N GLY A 96 -24.49 12.50 13.99
CA GLY A 96 -24.35 12.42 15.45
C GLY A 96 -23.09 11.69 15.89
N ARG A 97 -23.26 10.54 16.56
CA ARG A 97 -22.16 9.77 17.18
C ARG A 97 -21.13 9.27 16.16
N GLU A 98 -21.55 8.80 14.99
CA GLU A 98 -20.62 8.31 13.97
C GLU A 98 -19.70 9.43 13.46
N ALA A 99 -20.24 10.63 13.25
CA ALA A 99 -19.44 11.79 12.86
C ALA A 99 -18.39 12.14 13.91
N PHE A 100 -18.73 12.07 15.19
CA PHE A 100 -17.79 12.27 16.29
C PHE A 100 -16.69 11.20 16.32
N ILE A 101 -17.04 9.92 16.10
CA ILE A 101 -16.06 8.82 16.01
C ILE A 101 -15.10 9.06 14.84
N VAL A 102 -15.63 9.39 13.65
CA VAL A 102 -14.84 9.69 12.46
C VAL A 102 -13.88 10.83 12.76
N LEU A 103 -14.38 11.97 13.27
CA LEU A 103 -13.55 13.13 13.60
C LEU A 103 -12.47 12.80 14.65
N SER A 104 -12.81 12.02 15.68
CA SER A 104 -11.86 11.59 16.71
C SER A 104 -10.71 10.78 16.12
N ILE A 105 -11.01 9.86 15.20
CA ILE A 105 -9.99 9.03 14.54
C ILE A 105 -9.13 9.88 13.60
N PHE A 106 -9.72 10.84 12.86
CA PHE A 106 -8.96 11.81 12.06
C PHE A 106 -7.93 12.56 12.90
N VAL A 107 -8.35 13.14 14.03
CA VAL A 107 -7.45 13.88 14.93
C VAL A 107 -6.40 12.94 15.51
N LEU A 108 -6.80 11.76 15.97
CA LEU A 108 -5.90 10.81 16.62
C LEU A 108 -4.79 10.31 15.68
N VAL A 109 -5.13 9.94 14.45
CA VAL A 109 -4.14 9.54 13.43
C VAL A 109 -3.28 10.74 13.03
N ALA A 110 -3.85 11.94 12.94
CA ALA A 110 -3.07 13.15 12.63
C ALA A 110 -2.06 13.50 13.75
N VAL A 111 -2.42 13.28 15.02
CA VAL A 111 -1.50 13.43 16.16
C VAL A 111 -0.40 12.38 16.10
N PHE A 112 -0.73 11.12 15.81
CA PHE A 112 0.25 10.05 15.65
C PHE A 112 1.28 10.37 14.57
N LEU A 113 0.86 10.88 13.42
CA LEU A 113 1.78 11.20 12.32
C LEU A 113 2.46 12.55 12.43
N ASN A 114 2.14 13.34 13.45
CA ASN A 114 2.80 14.62 13.71
C ASN A 114 4.17 14.41 14.37
N GLN A 115 4.99 13.57 13.77
CA GLN A 115 6.31 13.14 14.23
C GLN A 115 7.33 13.35 13.11
N ARG A 116 8.61 13.35 13.49
CA ARG A 116 9.72 13.45 12.54
C ARG A 116 9.82 12.16 11.71
N ILE A 117 10.10 12.30 10.43
CA ILE A 117 10.33 11.16 9.54
C ILE A 117 11.79 10.73 9.65
N GLU A 118 12.02 9.50 10.11
CA GLU A 118 13.36 8.92 10.25
C GLU A 118 13.54 7.64 9.42
N TRP A 119 12.55 7.29 8.60
CA TRP A 119 12.60 6.06 7.81
C TRP A 119 13.71 6.12 6.75
N PHE A 120 14.64 5.17 6.82
CA PHE A 120 15.85 5.14 5.99
C PHE A 120 15.55 5.26 4.50
N ASP A 121 14.61 4.47 3.96
CA ASP A 121 14.32 4.49 2.53
C ASP A 121 13.68 5.81 2.07
N THR A 122 13.06 6.57 3.00
CA THR A 122 12.50 7.88 2.69
C THR A 122 13.60 8.85 2.29
N GLY A 123 14.64 8.95 3.13
CA GLY A 123 15.81 9.78 2.87
C GLY A 123 16.75 9.20 1.81
N LEU A 124 16.66 7.90 1.51
CA LEU A 124 17.43 7.26 0.46
C LEU A 124 16.88 7.57 -0.94
N TYR A 125 15.56 7.44 -1.15
CA TYR A 125 14.97 7.67 -2.46
C TYR A 125 13.49 8.03 -2.51
N HIS A 126 12.66 7.71 -1.50
CA HIS A 126 11.21 7.94 -1.65
C HIS A 126 10.89 9.40 -1.85
N LEU A 127 11.41 10.29 -0.99
CA LEU A 127 11.13 11.71 -1.08
C LEU A 127 11.71 12.31 -2.37
N GLY A 128 12.96 11.98 -2.71
CA GLY A 128 13.59 12.47 -3.95
C GLY A 128 12.82 12.06 -5.21
N LEU A 129 12.34 10.82 -5.29
CA LEU A 129 11.54 10.36 -6.43
C LEU A 129 10.16 11.02 -6.48
N ILE A 130 9.54 11.27 -5.33
CA ILE A 130 8.27 12.00 -5.24
C ILE A 130 8.45 13.45 -5.71
N SER A 131 9.48 14.15 -5.23
CA SER A 131 9.84 15.50 -5.68
C SER A 131 10.14 15.52 -7.18
N TRP A 132 10.85 14.51 -7.68
CA TRP A 132 11.11 14.37 -9.12
C TRP A 132 9.83 14.25 -9.95
N LEU A 133 8.88 13.42 -9.51
CA LEU A 133 7.59 13.27 -10.18
C LEU A 133 6.76 14.56 -10.13
N SER A 134 6.86 15.32 -9.03
CA SER A 134 6.20 16.63 -8.86
C SER A 134 6.73 17.67 -9.85
N GLU A 135 8.05 17.70 -10.07
CA GLU A 135 8.72 18.74 -10.87
C GLU A 135 8.84 18.37 -12.36
N PHE A 136 9.17 17.12 -12.67
CA PHE A 136 9.51 16.69 -14.04
C PHE A 136 8.61 15.59 -14.59
N GLY A 137 7.94 14.82 -13.73
CA GLY A 137 7.24 13.60 -14.15
C GLY A 137 8.22 12.49 -14.56
N ALA A 138 7.82 11.64 -15.52
CA ALA A 138 8.62 10.52 -16.01
C ALA A 138 9.81 11.04 -16.82
N THR A 139 11.02 10.75 -16.35
CA THR A 139 12.24 11.23 -16.99
C THR A 139 13.13 10.06 -17.45
N PRO A 140 13.55 10.04 -18.73
CA PRO A 140 14.45 9.02 -19.26
C PRO A 140 15.79 8.95 -18.52
N GLY A 141 16.21 7.75 -18.12
CA GLY A 141 17.55 7.50 -17.59
C GLY A 141 17.81 7.99 -16.17
N ILE A 142 16.78 8.37 -15.43
CA ILE A 142 16.93 8.86 -14.05
C ILE A 142 17.67 7.84 -13.14
N ALA A 143 17.54 6.54 -13.44
CA ALA A 143 18.24 5.49 -12.71
C ALA A 143 19.77 5.51 -12.92
N LEU A 144 20.27 6.18 -13.96
CA LEU A 144 21.70 6.39 -14.20
C LEU A 144 22.34 7.29 -13.14
N ILE A 145 21.58 8.23 -12.58
CA ILE A 145 22.03 9.08 -11.47
C ILE A 145 21.89 8.31 -10.15
N ASN A 146 20.68 7.86 -9.87
CA ASN A 146 20.37 7.10 -8.66
C ASN A 146 19.62 5.84 -9.04
N PHE A 147 20.25 4.66 -8.88
CA PHE A 147 19.62 3.41 -9.28
C PHE A 147 18.27 3.17 -8.58
N HIS A 148 18.10 3.68 -7.36
CA HIS A 148 16.85 3.57 -6.61
C HIS A 148 15.69 4.32 -7.28
N PHE A 149 15.96 5.35 -8.08
CA PHE A 149 14.92 6.04 -8.86
C PHE A 149 14.37 5.19 -10.01
N GLY A 150 15.06 4.10 -10.37
CA GLY A 150 14.49 3.06 -11.23
C GLY A 150 13.38 2.24 -10.55
N LYS A 151 13.31 2.21 -9.21
CA LYS A 151 12.33 1.45 -8.42
C LYS A 151 11.01 2.21 -8.31
N PHE A 152 10.39 2.49 -9.46
CA PHE A 152 9.15 3.25 -9.53
C PHE A 152 8.01 2.54 -8.79
N SER A 153 7.12 3.34 -8.19
CA SER A 153 5.89 2.89 -7.55
C SER A 153 4.78 3.90 -7.83
N SER A 154 3.59 3.40 -8.21
CA SER A 154 2.38 4.24 -8.32
C SER A 154 2.03 4.98 -7.01
N TRP A 155 2.54 4.49 -5.87
CA TRP A 155 2.41 5.14 -4.58
C TRP A 155 3.12 6.50 -4.52
N PHE A 156 4.25 6.64 -5.20
CA PHE A 156 4.98 7.89 -5.30
C PHE A 156 4.23 8.87 -6.22
N ALA A 157 3.65 8.37 -7.33
CA ALA A 157 2.80 9.18 -8.20
C ALA A 157 1.54 9.70 -7.47
N LEU A 158 0.93 8.89 -6.59
CA LEU A 158 -0.15 9.37 -5.72
C LEU A 158 0.32 10.42 -4.71
N SER A 159 1.54 10.29 -4.20
CA SER A 159 2.08 11.18 -3.16
C SER A 159 2.52 12.54 -3.68
N ALA A 160 3.06 12.60 -4.91
CA ALA A 160 3.60 13.82 -5.53
C ALA A 160 2.64 15.03 -5.48
N PRO A 161 1.37 14.94 -5.88
CA PRO A 161 0.48 16.10 -5.87
C PRO A 161 -0.06 16.47 -4.47
N LEU A 162 0.31 15.71 -3.43
CA LEU A 162 -0.19 15.88 -2.06
C LEU A 162 0.84 16.48 -1.11
N ILE A 163 2.03 16.83 -1.62
CA ILE A 163 3.13 17.38 -0.84
C ILE A 163 3.48 18.73 -1.46
N PHE A 164 3.06 19.79 -0.79
CA PHE A 164 3.45 21.14 -1.15
C PHE A 164 4.89 21.41 -0.72
N ASP A 165 5.60 22.24 -1.50
CA ASP A 165 6.90 22.79 -1.16
C ASP A 165 6.74 23.77 0.02
N LEU A 166 6.64 23.18 1.21
CA LEU A 166 6.60 23.90 2.47
C LEU A 166 8.04 24.04 2.99
N PRO A 167 8.33 25.11 3.74
CA PRO A 167 9.66 25.33 4.31
C PRO A 167 10.18 24.08 5.03
N GLU A 168 11.41 23.67 4.72
CA GLU A 168 12.11 22.51 5.31
C GLU A 168 11.47 21.13 5.03
N ASN A 169 10.65 21.00 3.98
CA ASN A 169 10.07 19.73 3.52
C ASN A 169 9.41 18.91 4.64
N ARG A 170 8.78 19.61 5.58
CA ARG A 170 8.18 19.08 6.81
C ARG A 170 7.12 18.02 6.55
N VAL A 171 6.37 18.17 5.47
CA VAL A 171 5.24 17.31 5.16
C VAL A 171 5.70 16.01 4.54
N GLY A 172 5.57 14.92 5.29
CA GLY A 172 5.60 13.60 4.71
C GLY A 172 4.73 12.59 5.45
N ALA A 173 4.67 11.38 4.90
CA ALA A 173 3.76 10.31 5.31
C ALA A 173 2.25 10.60 5.12
N VAL A 174 1.88 11.62 4.33
CA VAL A 174 0.48 11.98 4.07
C VAL A 174 -0.32 10.79 3.53
N THR A 175 0.24 10.06 2.57
CA THR A 175 -0.40 8.92 1.89
C THR A 175 -0.46 7.68 2.77
N ASN A 176 0.62 7.32 3.46
CA ASN A 176 0.62 6.21 4.43
C ASN A 176 -0.36 6.51 5.58
N GLY A 177 -0.38 7.75 6.04
CA GLY A 177 -1.33 8.22 7.03
C GLY A 177 -2.78 8.12 6.63
N PHE A 178 -3.09 8.46 5.37
CA PHE A 178 -4.43 8.30 4.84
C PHE A 178 -4.87 6.82 4.86
N PHE A 179 -3.98 5.89 4.54
CA PHE A 179 -4.28 4.46 4.60
C PHE A 179 -4.48 3.96 6.03
N LEU A 180 -3.66 4.41 6.98
CA LEU A 180 -3.86 4.13 8.40
C LEU A 180 -5.21 4.67 8.88
N LEU A 181 -5.56 5.89 8.48
CA LEU A 181 -6.83 6.51 8.79
C LEU A 181 -8.00 5.65 8.28
N VAL A 182 -7.99 5.28 6.99
CA VAL A 182 -9.05 4.44 6.40
C VAL A 182 -9.13 3.08 7.11
N ALA A 183 -8.00 2.45 7.44
CA ALA A 183 -7.96 1.19 8.19
C ALA A 183 -8.58 1.33 9.59
N CYS A 184 -8.22 2.37 10.34
CA CYS A 184 -8.76 2.66 11.67
C CYS A 184 -10.27 2.96 11.60
N LEU A 185 -10.70 3.79 10.65
CA LEU A 185 -12.12 4.08 10.42
C LEU A 185 -12.88 2.80 10.09
N GLN A 186 -12.35 1.97 9.19
CA GLN A 186 -12.97 0.72 8.77
C GLN A 186 -13.08 -0.27 9.94
N LEU A 187 -12.05 -0.39 10.77
CA LEU A 187 -12.08 -1.23 11.97
C LEU A 187 -13.15 -0.74 12.96
N VAL A 188 -13.12 0.54 13.34
CA VAL A 188 -14.03 1.08 14.37
C VAL A 188 -15.48 1.11 13.89
N ILE A 189 -15.73 1.51 12.63
CA ILE A 189 -17.09 1.52 12.07
C ILE A 189 -17.62 0.10 11.94
N THR A 190 -16.82 -0.88 11.52
CA THR A 190 -17.27 -2.29 11.44
C THR A 190 -17.62 -2.84 12.83
N LEU A 191 -16.81 -2.53 13.85
CA LEU A 191 -17.08 -2.89 15.24
C LEU A 191 -18.36 -2.23 15.77
N ASN A 192 -18.60 -0.96 15.43
CA ASN A 192 -19.74 -0.19 15.94
C ASN A 192 -21.06 -0.47 15.20
N ALA A 193 -21.01 -0.67 13.88
CA ALA A 193 -22.17 -1.02 13.07
C ALA A 193 -22.71 -2.43 13.38
N SER A 194 -21.83 -3.31 13.85
CA SER A 194 -22.17 -4.71 14.13
C SER A 194 -22.86 -4.88 15.49
N ARG A 195 -24.15 -4.56 15.56
CA ARG A 195 -24.99 -4.96 16.72
C ARG A 195 -25.09 -6.48 16.90
N LYS A 196 -24.77 -7.25 15.85
CA LYS A 196 -24.38 -8.66 15.87
C LYS A 196 -23.39 -8.84 14.71
N ILE A 197 -22.11 -9.07 14.97
CA ILE A 197 -21.19 -9.50 13.91
C ILE A 197 -21.63 -10.91 13.52
N THR A 198 -22.39 -11.04 12.43
CA THR A 198 -22.93 -12.33 11.97
C THR A 198 -22.36 -12.78 10.65
N LYS A 199 -21.62 -11.92 9.95
CA LYS A 199 -21.02 -12.24 8.66
C LYS A 199 -19.57 -12.63 8.82
N LEU A 200 -19.15 -13.60 8.02
CA LEU A 200 -17.77 -14.07 8.00
C LEU A 200 -16.83 -12.95 7.55
N SER A 201 -17.25 -12.15 6.55
CA SER A 201 -16.50 -11.00 6.04
C SER A 201 -16.09 -10.02 7.14
N ASP A 202 -17.00 -9.75 8.07
CA ASP A 202 -16.82 -8.70 9.08
C ASP A 202 -15.89 -9.18 10.21
N ILE A 203 -16.02 -10.43 10.64
CA ILE A 203 -15.09 -11.04 11.62
C ILE A 203 -13.68 -11.14 11.04
N PHE A 204 -13.58 -11.57 9.78
CA PHE A 204 -12.31 -11.63 9.06
C PHE A 204 -11.66 -10.24 9.01
N LEU A 205 -12.40 -9.22 8.58
CA LEU A 205 -11.90 -7.85 8.47
C LEU A 205 -11.41 -7.30 9.80
N VAL A 206 -12.22 -7.44 10.86
CA VAL A 206 -11.87 -6.95 12.20
C VAL A 206 -10.60 -7.64 12.70
N SER A 207 -10.52 -8.97 12.60
CA SER A 207 -9.34 -9.73 13.03
C SER A 207 -8.09 -9.36 12.22
N PHE A 208 -8.22 -9.21 10.91
CA PHE A 208 -7.13 -8.80 10.03
C PHE A 208 -6.63 -7.39 10.34
N LEU A 209 -7.54 -6.39 10.37
CA LEU A 209 -7.17 -5.01 10.63
C LEU A 209 -6.58 -4.83 12.03
N PHE A 210 -7.11 -5.56 13.02
CA PHE A 210 -6.53 -5.55 14.36
C PHE A 210 -5.09 -6.08 14.37
N LEU A 211 -4.84 -7.26 13.76
CA LEU A 211 -3.48 -7.81 13.67
C LEU A 211 -2.54 -6.92 12.85
N TYR A 212 -3.03 -6.32 11.77
CA TYR A 212 -2.27 -5.40 10.93
C TYR A 212 -1.86 -4.14 11.71
N ILE A 213 -2.80 -3.47 12.37
CA ILE A 213 -2.52 -2.25 13.16
C ILE A 213 -1.63 -2.60 14.36
N ALA A 214 -1.88 -3.71 15.05
CA ALA A 214 -1.02 -4.17 16.14
C ALA A 214 0.40 -4.49 15.65
N ASN A 215 0.54 -5.08 14.46
CA ASN A 215 1.84 -5.35 13.87
C ASN A 215 2.61 -4.06 13.57
N LEU A 216 1.93 -3.09 12.97
CA LEU A 216 2.50 -1.79 12.62
C LEU A 216 2.94 -0.99 13.85
N LEU A 217 2.18 -1.04 14.95
CA LEU A 217 2.46 -0.26 16.16
C LEU A 217 3.43 -0.94 17.15
N PHE A 218 3.45 -2.28 17.23
CA PHE A 218 4.18 -3.02 18.29
C PHE A 218 5.20 -4.03 17.78
N LEU A 219 4.88 -4.77 16.72
CA LEU A 219 5.69 -5.91 16.30
C LEU A 219 6.86 -5.48 15.40
N GLN A 220 6.66 -4.56 14.45
CA GLN A 220 7.77 -4.04 13.64
C GLN A 220 8.96 -3.51 14.45
N PRO A 221 8.77 -2.75 15.55
CA PRO A 221 9.83 -2.43 16.51
C PRO A 221 10.73 -3.59 16.92
N LEU A 222 10.17 -4.79 17.08
CA LEU A 222 10.86 -5.98 17.55
C LEU A 222 11.59 -6.72 16.41
N PHE A 223 11.18 -6.51 15.15
CA PHE A 223 11.65 -7.29 14.01
C PHE A 223 12.57 -6.53 13.04
N THR A 224 12.68 -5.21 13.09
CA THR A 224 13.59 -4.44 12.24
C THR A 224 14.58 -3.63 13.08
N SER A 225 15.88 -3.75 12.76
CA SER A 225 16.96 -2.96 13.39
C SER A 225 16.88 -1.47 13.05
N SER A 226 16.11 -1.10 12.02
CA SER A 226 15.64 0.26 11.79
C SER A 226 14.36 0.47 12.59
N ASN A 227 14.41 1.34 13.59
CA ASN A 227 13.26 1.76 14.38
C ASN A 227 12.03 2.12 13.51
N LEU A 228 10.91 1.44 13.80
CA LEU A 228 9.68 2.03 14.34
C LEU A 228 8.73 2.95 13.53
N ALA A 229 9.07 3.45 12.34
CA ALA A 229 8.32 4.57 11.72
C ALA A 229 7.79 4.32 10.29
N ILE A 230 7.55 3.07 9.85
CA ILE A 230 7.09 2.82 8.45
C ILE A 230 5.77 3.53 8.13
N ALA A 231 4.90 3.71 9.11
CA ALA A 231 3.65 4.45 8.98
C ALA A 231 3.87 5.96 8.82
N ILE A 232 4.96 6.47 9.40
CA ILE A 232 5.43 7.85 9.33
C ILE A 232 6.52 7.92 8.24
N SER A 233 6.24 7.33 7.06
CA SER A 233 7.15 7.30 5.91
C SER A 233 6.38 7.32 4.59
N PHE A 234 7.08 7.26 3.46
CA PHE A 234 6.49 7.06 2.13
C PHE A 234 6.62 5.61 1.64
N SER A 235 6.90 4.67 2.53
CA SER A 235 7.14 3.28 2.15
C SER A 235 5.91 2.65 1.49
N PRO A 236 6.04 2.06 0.29
CA PRO A 236 4.97 1.34 -0.39
C PRO A 236 4.65 -0.02 0.25
N ASP A 237 5.44 -0.46 1.24
CA ASP A 237 5.22 -1.75 1.92
C ASP A 237 3.94 -1.75 2.76
N MET A 238 3.70 -0.63 3.46
CA MET A 238 2.52 -0.47 4.30
C MET A 238 1.22 -0.60 3.50
N PRO A 239 0.98 0.18 2.42
CA PRO A 239 -0.26 0.11 1.65
C PRO A 239 -0.45 -1.26 0.99
N VAL A 240 0.60 -1.92 0.50
CA VAL A 240 0.49 -3.25 -0.11
C VAL A 240 0.09 -4.30 0.92
N ASN A 241 0.70 -4.29 2.11
CA ASN A 241 0.31 -5.18 3.20
C ASN A 241 -1.16 -4.99 3.59
N LEU A 242 -1.67 -3.76 3.63
CA LEU A 242 -3.08 -3.52 3.91
C LEU A 242 -3.98 -4.04 2.78
N LEU A 243 -3.65 -3.71 1.53
CA LEU A 243 -4.44 -4.11 0.36
C LEU A 243 -4.55 -5.63 0.20
N ILE A 244 -3.52 -6.40 0.56
CA ILE A 244 -3.58 -7.88 0.56
C ILE A 244 -4.80 -8.38 1.35
N GLY A 245 -5.03 -7.87 2.56
CA GLY A 245 -6.19 -8.26 3.38
C GLY A 245 -7.50 -7.61 2.91
N ILE A 246 -7.47 -6.37 2.42
CA ILE A 246 -8.67 -5.71 1.86
C ILE A 246 -9.18 -6.45 0.61
N ILE A 247 -8.29 -6.96 -0.24
CA ILE A 247 -8.65 -7.76 -1.41
C ILE A 247 -9.30 -9.07 -0.96
N ALA A 248 -8.70 -9.79 0.00
CA ALA A 248 -9.30 -11.00 0.57
C ALA A 248 -10.68 -10.73 1.21
N TRP A 249 -10.81 -9.63 1.95
CA TRP A 249 -12.08 -9.18 2.51
C TRP A 249 -13.12 -8.87 1.43
N SER A 250 -12.72 -8.20 0.34
CA SER A 250 -13.65 -7.86 -0.75
C SER A 250 -14.24 -9.11 -1.41
N ILE A 251 -13.44 -10.19 -1.56
CA ILE A 251 -13.92 -11.50 -2.03
C ILE A 251 -15.02 -12.05 -1.09
N LEU A 252 -14.80 -11.99 0.22
CA LEU A 252 -15.78 -12.45 1.22
C LEU A 252 -17.05 -11.61 1.21
N VAL A 253 -16.95 -10.28 1.16
CA VAL A 253 -18.12 -9.38 1.12
C VAL A 253 -18.98 -9.67 -0.09
N ILE A 254 -18.37 -9.81 -1.26
CA ILE A 254 -19.10 -10.07 -2.51
C ILE A 254 -19.81 -11.43 -2.45
N HIS A 255 -19.18 -12.43 -1.84
CA HIS A 255 -19.77 -13.74 -1.65
C HIS A 255 -20.96 -13.68 -0.67
N ASP A 256 -20.78 -13.09 0.51
CA ASP A 256 -21.81 -13.01 1.55
C ASP A 256 -23.05 -12.22 1.08
N GLU A 257 -22.88 -11.24 0.19
CA GLU A 257 -24.01 -10.51 -0.42
C GLU A 257 -24.69 -11.31 -1.55
N SER A 258 -23.92 -12.09 -2.33
CA SER A 258 -24.48 -12.93 -3.40
C SER A 258 -25.33 -14.09 -2.85
N ASP A 259 -24.93 -14.68 -1.71
CA ASP A 259 -25.69 -15.72 -1.03
C ASP A 259 -27.04 -15.20 -0.49
N ALA A 260 -27.09 -13.92 -0.07
CA ALA A 260 -28.30 -13.29 0.47
C ALA A 260 -29.40 -13.02 -0.57
N ASP A 261 -29.05 -12.99 -1.86
CA ASP A 261 -30.00 -12.77 -2.97
C ASP A 261 -30.50 -14.08 -3.62
N ALA A 262 -30.23 -15.25 -3.01
CA ALA A 262 -30.64 -16.58 -3.48
C ALA A 262 -30.24 -16.94 -4.93
N SER A 263 -29.38 -16.14 -5.56
CA SER A 263 -28.82 -16.42 -6.87
C SER A 263 -27.54 -17.25 -6.70
N PRO A 264 -27.47 -18.49 -7.20
CA PRO A 264 -26.26 -19.31 -7.04
C PRO A 264 -25.07 -18.63 -7.74
N ILE A 265 -24.01 -18.40 -6.96
CA ILE A 265 -22.75 -17.75 -7.38
C ILE A 265 -22.12 -18.49 -8.56
N PHE A 266 -22.30 -19.81 -8.62
CA PHE A 266 -21.79 -20.68 -9.67
C PHE A 266 -22.99 -21.34 -10.37
N GLY A 267 -23.42 -20.79 -11.50
CA GLY A 267 -24.27 -21.53 -12.45
C GLY A 267 -25.66 -20.98 -12.79
N THR A 268 -25.92 -19.67 -12.82
CA THR A 268 -27.16 -19.14 -13.43
C THR A 268 -26.90 -18.10 -14.54
N LYS A 269 -27.72 -18.19 -15.60
CA LYS A 269 -27.63 -17.44 -16.87
C LYS A 269 -27.88 -15.93 -16.67
N ASN A 270 -27.15 -15.12 -17.43
CA ASN A 270 -27.25 -13.66 -17.62
C ASN A 270 -26.77 -12.75 -16.48
N GLN A 271 -25.60 -13.04 -15.90
CA GLN A 271 -24.86 -12.02 -15.14
C GLN A 271 -24.15 -11.05 -16.09
N SER A 272 -24.22 -9.76 -15.78
CA SER A 272 -23.51 -8.69 -16.50
C SER A 272 -22.01 -9.01 -16.60
N LEU A 273 -21.35 -8.54 -17.67
CA LEU A 273 -19.89 -8.61 -17.79
C LEU A 273 -19.21 -7.70 -16.77
N LEU A 274 -19.79 -6.52 -16.57
CA LEU A 274 -19.37 -5.56 -15.54
C LEU A 274 -20.23 -5.81 -14.31
N ASP A 275 -19.70 -6.59 -13.38
CA ASP A 275 -20.34 -6.93 -12.11
C ASP A 275 -19.38 -6.67 -10.93
N ILE A 276 -19.90 -6.71 -9.71
CA ILE A 276 -19.15 -6.44 -8.47
C ILE A 276 -17.95 -7.36 -8.26
N ARG A 277 -17.86 -8.51 -8.94
CA ARG A 277 -16.73 -9.44 -8.80
C ARG A 277 -15.45 -8.96 -9.49
N LEU A 278 -15.53 -7.87 -10.24
CA LEU A 278 -14.34 -7.17 -10.76
C LEU A 278 -13.61 -6.37 -9.67
N ILE A 279 -14.25 -6.07 -8.53
CA ILE A 279 -13.66 -5.25 -7.47
C ILE A 279 -12.31 -5.82 -6.98
N PRO A 280 -12.18 -7.10 -6.58
CA PRO A 280 -10.90 -7.64 -6.13
C PRO A 280 -9.81 -7.52 -7.20
N LEU A 281 -10.17 -7.68 -8.48
CA LEU A 281 -9.22 -7.60 -9.59
C LEU A 281 -8.73 -6.16 -9.83
N ILE A 282 -9.63 -5.17 -9.73
CA ILE A 282 -9.25 -3.75 -9.82
C ILE A 282 -8.30 -3.39 -8.67
N LEU A 283 -8.65 -3.78 -7.44
CA LEU A 283 -7.83 -3.54 -6.26
C LEU A 283 -6.46 -4.24 -6.37
N ALA A 284 -6.42 -5.50 -6.82
CA ALA A 284 -5.20 -6.25 -7.02
C ALA A 284 -4.29 -5.65 -8.11
N SER A 285 -4.89 -5.16 -9.19
CA SER A 285 -4.16 -4.50 -10.29
C SER A 285 -3.51 -3.21 -9.82
N ALA A 286 -4.21 -2.41 -9.01
CA ALA A 286 -3.63 -1.21 -8.39
C ALA A 286 -2.56 -1.55 -7.33
N ALA A 287 -2.77 -2.60 -6.53
CA ALA A 287 -1.77 -3.04 -5.55
C ALA A 287 -0.45 -3.46 -6.23
N ALA A 288 -0.55 -4.14 -7.38
CA ALA A 288 0.59 -4.57 -8.19
C ALA A 288 1.44 -3.40 -8.73
N THR A 289 0.82 -2.26 -9.05
CA THR A 289 1.57 -1.05 -9.47
C THR A 289 2.20 -0.32 -8.29
N ILE A 290 1.78 -0.59 -7.05
CA ILE A 290 2.46 -0.09 -5.86
C ILE A 290 3.73 -0.91 -5.62
N LYS A 291 3.60 -2.25 -5.66
CA LYS A 291 4.73 -3.15 -5.49
C LYS A 291 4.51 -4.49 -6.17
N VAL A 292 5.56 -5.01 -6.79
CA VAL A 292 5.57 -6.30 -7.51
C VAL A 292 5.18 -7.49 -6.60
N THR A 293 5.36 -7.38 -5.27
CA THR A 293 4.92 -8.43 -4.31
C THR A 293 3.40 -8.63 -4.26
N ALA A 294 2.61 -7.74 -4.87
CA ALA A 294 1.17 -7.90 -5.04
C ALA A 294 0.76 -8.60 -6.35
N PHE A 295 1.70 -8.99 -7.23
CA PHE A 295 1.37 -9.68 -8.49
C PHE A 295 0.53 -10.97 -8.30
N PRO A 296 0.80 -11.83 -7.29
CA PRO A 296 -0.04 -13.01 -7.05
C PRO A 296 -1.52 -12.70 -6.80
N LEU A 297 -1.84 -11.49 -6.28
CA LEU A 297 -3.21 -11.06 -6.04
C LEU A 297 -4.03 -10.97 -7.32
N ILE A 298 -3.40 -10.58 -8.45
CA ILE A 298 -4.07 -10.47 -9.74
C ILE A 298 -4.58 -11.84 -10.20
N ILE A 299 -3.75 -12.88 -10.06
CA ILE A 299 -4.07 -14.23 -10.53
C ILE A 299 -5.33 -14.74 -9.83
N PHE A 300 -5.35 -14.73 -8.51
CA PHE A 300 -6.50 -15.27 -7.75
C PHE A 300 -7.74 -14.38 -7.82
N SER A 301 -7.59 -13.07 -7.98
CA SER A 301 -8.72 -12.17 -8.21
C SER A 301 -9.33 -12.36 -9.60
N ALA A 302 -8.50 -12.59 -10.63
CA ALA A 302 -8.97 -12.93 -11.97
C ALA A 302 -9.66 -14.29 -12.00
N LEU A 303 -9.08 -15.31 -11.34
CA LEU A 303 -9.71 -16.63 -11.21
C LEU A 303 -11.06 -16.55 -10.49
N PHE A 304 -11.16 -15.74 -9.43
CA PHE A 304 -12.44 -15.50 -8.73
C PHE A 304 -13.51 -14.92 -9.65
N TYR A 305 -13.16 -13.90 -10.45
CA TYR A 305 -14.08 -13.33 -11.44
C TYR A 305 -14.50 -14.34 -12.51
N LEU A 306 -13.54 -15.08 -13.07
CA LEU A 306 -13.74 -16.04 -14.15
C LEU A 306 -14.52 -17.30 -13.72
N ALA A 307 -14.40 -17.72 -12.46
CA ALA A 307 -14.98 -18.96 -11.97
C ALA A 307 -16.51 -19.03 -12.08
N THR A 308 -17.17 -17.89 -12.26
CA THR A 308 -18.63 -17.78 -12.33
C THR A 308 -19.18 -18.11 -13.71
N ASN A 309 -18.44 -17.77 -14.79
CA ASN A 309 -18.73 -18.20 -16.15
C ASN A 309 -17.45 -18.31 -17.00
N PRO A 310 -16.67 -19.40 -16.84
CA PRO A 310 -15.36 -19.54 -17.46
C PRO A 310 -15.43 -19.71 -18.99
N ARG A 311 -16.59 -20.02 -19.55
CA ARG A 311 -16.78 -20.20 -21.00
C ARG A 311 -17.02 -18.89 -21.76
N GLN A 312 -17.26 -17.79 -21.06
CA GLN A 312 -17.52 -16.50 -21.68
C GLN A 312 -16.20 -15.79 -22.02
N THR A 313 -15.76 -15.85 -23.28
CA THR A 313 -14.49 -15.27 -23.76
C THR A 313 -14.30 -13.80 -23.37
N LEU A 314 -15.38 -13.01 -23.39
CA LEU A 314 -15.32 -11.59 -23.05
C LEU A 314 -14.94 -11.34 -21.57
N ARG A 315 -15.21 -12.29 -20.67
CA ARG A 315 -14.73 -12.23 -19.29
C ARG A 315 -13.23 -12.44 -19.19
N TRP A 316 -12.65 -13.32 -20.01
CA TRP A 316 -11.19 -13.48 -20.11
C TRP A 316 -10.53 -12.21 -20.65
N ILE A 317 -11.12 -11.58 -21.66
CA ILE A 317 -10.65 -10.30 -22.19
C ILE A 317 -10.66 -9.25 -21.09
N LEU A 318 -11.76 -9.11 -20.33
CA LEU A 318 -11.83 -8.15 -19.21
C LEU A 318 -10.83 -8.49 -18.08
N ALA A 319 -10.67 -9.77 -17.76
CA ALA A 319 -9.73 -10.24 -16.74
C ALA A 319 -8.27 -9.92 -17.09
N ALA A 320 -7.94 -9.85 -18.39
CA ALA A 320 -6.64 -9.43 -18.88
C ALA A 320 -6.53 -7.90 -19.05
N LEU A 321 -7.60 -7.26 -19.55
CA LEU A 321 -7.61 -5.83 -19.86
C LEU A 321 -7.47 -4.96 -18.61
N ILE A 322 -8.12 -5.33 -17.50
CA ILE A 322 -8.05 -4.54 -16.26
C ILE A 322 -6.60 -4.47 -15.73
N PRO A 323 -5.89 -5.58 -15.47
CA PRO A 323 -4.48 -5.53 -15.12
C PRO A 323 -3.64 -4.78 -16.15
N PHE A 324 -3.89 -4.99 -17.45
CA PHE A 324 -3.14 -4.33 -18.51
C PHE A 324 -3.24 -2.80 -18.43
N VAL A 325 -4.43 -2.24 -18.22
CA VAL A 325 -4.65 -0.79 -18.11
C VAL A 325 -3.86 -0.18 -16.95
N PHE A 326 -3.73 -0.89 -15.83
CA PHE A 326 -2.95 -0.44 -14.67
C PHE A 326 -1.45 -0.63 -14.85
N LEU A 327 -1.04 -1.80 -15.34
CA LEU A 327 0.36 -2.18 -15.44
C LEU A 327 1.09 -1.52 -16.60
N LEU A 328 0.40 -1.18 -17.70
CA LEU A 328 0.99 -0.54 -18.86
C LEU A 328 1.72 0.78 -18.51
N PRO A 329 1.08 1.77 -17.85
CA PRO A 329 1.78 3.00 -17.50
C PRO A 329 2.88 2.75 -16.47
N PHE A 330 2.69 1.80 -15.55
CA PHE A 330 3.73 1.39 -14.60
C PHE A 330 4.99 0.84 -15.30
N PHE A 331 4.83 -0.06 -16.28
CA PHE A 331 5.95 -0.57 -17.07
C PHE A 331 6.60 0.51 -17.93
N ALA A 332 5.81 1.41 -18.52
CA ALA A 332 6.32 2.54 -19.28
C ALA A 332 7.24 3.43 -18.41
N HIS A 333 6.84 3.71 -17.16
CA HIS A 333 7.69 4.42 -16.20
C HIS A 333 9.00 3.68 -15.94
N GLY A 334 8.95 2.36 -15.71
CA GLY A 334 10.16 1.55 -15.51
C GLY A 334 11.15 1.64 -16.68
N ILE A 335 10.62 1.51 -17.91
CA ILE A 335 11.41 1.59 -19.16
C ILE A 335 12.01 2.99 -19.34
N LEU A 336 11.25 4.05 -19.08
CA LEU A 336 11.80 5.41 -19.13
C LEU A 336 12.87 5.60 -18.06
N ALA A 337 12.57 5.27 -16.81
CA ALA A 337 13.46 5.53 -15.69
C ALA A 337 14.79 4.76 -15.78
N SER A 338 14.76 3.50 -16.20
CA SER A 338 15.92 2.59 -16.09
C SER A 338 16.24 1.76 -17.34
N GLY A 339 15.37 1.80 -18.35
CA GLY A 339 15.42 0.87 -19.49
C GLY A 339 14.78 -0.50 -19.21
N CYS A 340 14.34 -0.76 -17.97
CA CYS A 340 13.76 -2.04 -17.56
C CYS A 340 12.36 -1.85 -16.99
N PRO A 341 11.34 -2.61 -17.42
CA PRO A 341 9.97 -2.46 -16.93
C PRO A 341 9.80 -2.79 -15.45
N LEU A 342 10.67 -3.65 -14.89
CA LEU A 342 10.60 -4.16 -13.52
C LEU A 342 11.89 -3.95 -12.72
N SER A 343 12.56 -2.80 -12.89
CA SER A 343 13.80 -2.49 -12.18
C SER A 343 13.69 -2.72 -10.65
N PRO A 344 14.69 -3.35 -10.01
CA PRO A 344 16.01 -3.71 -10.54
C PRO A 344 16.07 -5.04 -11.30
N SER A 345 14.94 -5.72 -11.54
CA SER A 345 14.96 -6.98 -12.31
C SER A 345 15.49 -6.75 -13.74
N PRO A 346 16.43 -7.59 -14.22
CA PRO A 346 16.89 -7.54 -15.61
C PRO A 346 15.83 -8.06 -16.61
N PHE A 347 14.67 -8.51 -16.12
CA PHE A 347 13.62 -9.10 -16.93
C PHE A 347 13.05 -8.10 -17.94
N MET A 348 13.16 -8.45 -19.24
CA MET A 348 12.70 -7.63 -20.37
C MET A 348 13.30 -6.22 -20.42
N CYS A 349 14.56 -6.04 -20.01
CA CYS A 349 15.27 -4.78 -20.23
C CYS A 349 15.53 -4.52 -21.71
N PHE A 350 15.43 -3.26 -22.11
CA PHE A 350 15.74 -2.79 -23.45
C PHE A 350 17.14 -2.19 -23.51
N ASP A 351 17.80 -2.34 -24.66
CA ASP A 351 19.05 -1.67 -24.96
C ASP A 351 18.77 -0.26 -25.46
N LEU A 352 18.64 0.68 -24.51
CA LEU A 352 18.34 2.09 -24.77
C LEU A 352 19.55 2.94 -24.35
N PRO A 353 19.78 4.11 -25.00
CA PRO A 353 20.89 5.00 -24.64
C PRO A 353 20.91 5.47 -23.18
N TRP A 354 19.75 5.38 -22.51
CA TRP A 354 19.54 5.76 -21.12
C TRP A 354 19.34 4.56 -20.16
N ALA A 355 19.54 3.32 -20.64
CA ALA A 355 19.36 2.12 -19.84
C ALA A 355 20.54 1.89 -18.88
N LEU A 356 20.26 1.30 -17.72
CA LEU A 356 21.30 0.83 -16.80
C LEU A 356 22.11 -0.35 -17.38
N GLY A 357 21.50 -1.16 -18.23
CA GLY A 357 22.08 -2.41 -18.75
C GLY A 357 21.75 -3.61 -17.84
N SER A 358 21.58 -4.79 -18.44
CA SER A 358 21.14 -6.01 -17.75
C SER A 358 22.11 -6.49 -16.66
N GLU A 359 23.41 -6.34 -16.88
CA GLU A 359 24.46 -6.73 -15.92
C GLU A 359 24.39 -5.88 -14.65
N GLN A 360 24.33 -4.56 -14.80
CA GLN A 360 24.22 -3.62 -13.68
C GLN A 360 22.91 -3.84 -12.91
N SER A 361 21.80 -4.06 -13.60
CA SER A 361 20.52 -4.42 -12.98
C SER A 361 20.59 -5.73 -12.19
N SER A 362 21.27 -6.74 -12.72
CA SER A 362 21.44 -8.04 -12.03
C SER A 362 22.27 -7.89 -10.75
N ALA A 363 23.38 -7.16 -10.80
CA ALA A 363 24.20 -6.88 -9.62
C ALA A 363 23.42 -6.13 -8.53
N GLU A 364 22.56 -5.18 -8.91
CA GLU A 364 21.69 -4.48 -7.96
C GLU A 364 20.56 -5.35 -7.43
N LEU A 365 20.01 -6.26 -8.24
CA LEU A 365 19.02 -7.23 -7.78
C LEU A 365 19.62 -8.13 -6.69
N GLU A 366 20.82 -8.68 -6.90
CA GLU A 366 21.52 -9.52 -5.92
C GLU A 366 21.79 -8.81 -4.60
N ARG A 367 22.15 -7.52 -4.65
CA ARG A 367 22.32 -6.66 -3.46
C ARG A 367 21.01 -6.49 -2.69
N VAL A 368 19.89 -6.34 -3.40
CA VAL A 368 18.57 -6.14 -2.80
C VAL A 368 17.99 -7.45 -2.25
N THR A 369 18.21 -8.58 -2.92
CA THR A 369 17.67 -9.88 -2.51
C THR A 369 18.54 -10.58 -1.46
N GLY A 370 19.83 -10.24 -1.36
CA GLY A 370 20.74 -10.71 -0.32
C GLY A 370 21.53 -11.98 -0.69
N GLY A 371 22.07 -12.04 -1.92
CA GLY A 371 23.08 -13.02 -2.32
C GLY A 371 22.83 -13.69 -3.68
N SER A 372 23.91 -14.22 -4.27
CA SER A 372 23.91 -14.95 -5.55
C SER A 372 23.21 -16.31 -5.43
N TYR A 373 22.51 -16.71 -6.49
CA TYR A 373 21.79 -17.99 -6.60
C TYR A 373 22.73 -19.19 -6.87
N GLU A 374 23.97 -19.18 -6.37
CA GLU A 374 24.99 -20.20 -6.68
C GLU A 374 24.98 -21.41 -5.72
N ALA A 375 23.94 -21.60 -4.91
CA ALA A 375 23.82 -22.79 -4.06
C ALA A 375 23.22 -23.98 -4.83
N SER A 376 23.88 -25.14 -4.74
CA SER A 376 23.54 -26.39 -5.43
C SER A 376 22.20 -27.03 -5.04
N SER A 377 21.46 -26.48 -4.07
CA SER A 377 20.02 -26.72 -3.94
C SER A 377 19.33 -25.57 -3.18
N PHE A 378 18.12 -25.19 -3.61
CA PHE A 378 17.29 -24.19 -2.92
C PHE A 378 17.10 -24.53 -1.43
N TRP A 379 16.89 -25.82 -1.11
CA TRP A 379 16.59 -26.29 0.23
C TRP A 379 17.78 -26.21 1.20
N SER A 380 19.01 -26.48 0.74
CA SER A 380 20.19 -26.39 1.60
C SER A 380 20.49 -24.94 2.02
N LEU A 381 20.35 -23.99 1.09
CA LEU A 381 20.51 -22.56 1.40
C LEU A 381 19.45 -22.05 2.38
N TRP A 382 18.22 -22.52 2.25
CA TRP A 382 17.14 -22.18 3.17
C TRP A 382 17.33 -22.77 4.56
N TYR A 383 17.78 -24.01 4.65
CA TYR A 383 18.00 -24.68 5.93
C TYR A 383 19.07 -23.97 6.77
N GLU A 384 20.24 -23.67 6.18
CA GLU A 384 21.31 -22.96 6.88
C GLU A 384 20.86 -21.57 7.35
N ARG A 385 20.14 -20.82 6.50
CA ARG A 385 19.65 -19.48 6.87
C ARG A 385 18.57 -19.52 7.96
N ILE A 386 17.66 -20.49 7.95
CA ILE A 386 16.65 -20.65 9.00
C ILE A 386 17.33 -20.97 10.33
N LYS A 387 18.36 -21.81 10.33
CA LYS A 387 19.10 -22.17 11.54
C LYS A 387 19.71 -20.93 12.21
N ASP A 388 20.25 -20.01 11.42
CA ASP A 388 21.02 -18.86 11.93
C ASP A 388 20.18 -17.60 12.23
N SER A 389 18.89 -17.58 11.85
CA SER A 389 18.04 -16.39 12.01
C SER A 389 16.71 -16.68 12.70
N THR A 390 16.54 -16.16 13.91
CA THR A 390 15.28 -16.22 14.68
C THR A 390 14.08 -15.67 13.90
N LYS A 391 14.30 -14.65 13.05
CA LYS A 391 13.27 -14.09 12.16
C LYS A 391 12.79 -15.11 11.12
N LEU A 392 13.72 -15.85 10.53
CA LEU A 392 13.39 -16.90 9.55
C LEU A 392 12.76 -18.13 10.22
N GLN A 393 13.16 -18.47 11.45
CA GLN A 393 12.50 -19.52 12.24
C GLN A 393 11.03 -19.18 12.52
N LEU A 394 10.76 -17.97 13.01
CA LEU A 394 9.39 -17.51 13.24
C LEU A 394 8.57 -17.54 11.94
N MET A 395 9.16 -17.11 10.83
CA MET A 395 8.50 -17.16 9.53
C MET A 395 8.20 -18.60 9.08
N ALA A 396 9.11 -19.55 9.30
CA ALA A 396 8.86 -20.97 9.02
C ALA A 396 7.70 -21.51 9.88
N ILE A 397 7.61 -21.09 11.14
CA ILE A 397 6.48 -21.42 12.02
C ILE A 397 5.17 -20.82 11.48
N LEU A 398 5.17 -19.54 11.08
CA LEU A 398 3.98 -18.89 10.51
C LEU A 398 3.56 -19.53 9.19
N LEU A 399 4.52 -19.90 8.34
CA LEU A 399 4.28 -20.59 7.07
C LEU A 399 3.65 -21.97 7.31
N THR A 400 4.22 -22.76 8.20
CA THR A 400 3.72 -24.12 8.51
C THR A 400 2.35 -24.06 9.15
N LEU A 401 2.11 -23.12 10.09
CA LEU A 401 0.79 -22.88 10.67
C LEU A 401 -0.23 -22.46 9.61
N SER A 402 0.11 -21.50 8.76
CA SER A 402 -0.76 -21.03 7.68
C SER A 402 -1.03 -22.12 6.63
N ALA A 403 -0.08 -23.02 6.38
CA ALA A 403 -0.28 -24.17 5.49
C ALA A 403 -1.23 -25.19 6.13
N ALA A 404 -0.99 -25.60 7.38
CA ALA A 404 -1.85 -26.55 8.09
C ALA A 404 -3.29 -26.05 8.21
N LEU A 405 -3.48 -24.79 8.62
CA LEU A 405 -4.80 -24.16 8.69
C LEU A 405 -5.44 -24.01 7.31
N GLY A 406 -4.67 -23.69 6.27
CA GLY A 406 -5.19 -23.52 4.92
C GLY A 406 -5.67 -24.84 4.30
N VAL A 407 -4.97 -25.96 4.58
CA VAL A 407 -5.42 -27.31 4.20
C VAL A 407 -6.74 -27.63 4.91
N TYR A 408 -6.80 -27.37 6.22
CA TYR A 408 -8.03 -27.59 7.00
C TYR A 408 -9.21 -26.77 6.46
N ILE A 409 -9.03 -25.47 6.23
CA ILE A 409 -10.07 -24.59 5.69
C ILE A 409 -10.47 -25.00 4.29
N SER A 410 -9.53 -25.40 3.43
CA SER A 410 -9.83 -25.83 2.07
C SER A 410 -10.63 -27.12 2.07
N TYR A 411 -10.24 -28.09 2.91
CA TYR A 411 -10.98 -29.34 3.10
C TYR A 411 -12.39 -29.08 3.66
N PHE A 412 -12.49 -28.34 4.75
CA PHE A 412 -13.78 -27.99 5.38
C PHE A 412 -14.68 -27.17 4.43
N GLY A 413 -14.11 -26.15 3.80
CA GLY A 413 -14.80 -25.25 2.88
C GLY A 413 -15.33 -25.94 1.64
N PHE A 414 -14.49 -26.74 0.99
CA PHE A 414 -14.84 -27.40 -0.26
C PHE A 414 -15.75 -28.61 -0.04
N VAL A 415 -15.43 -29.47 0.93
CA VAL A 415 -16.12 -30.75 1.14
C VAL A 415 -17.37 -30.57 1.98
N MET A 416 -17.30 -29.82 3.09
CA MET A 416 -18.41 -29.70 4.05
C MET A 416 -19.30 -28.48 3.76
N ALA A 417 -18.71 -27.30 3.61
CA ALA A 417 -19.47 -26.05 3.51
C ALA A 417 -19.87 -25.65 2.08
N LYS A 418 -19.32 -26.32 1.05
CA LYS A 418 -19.46 -25.97 -0.38
C LYS A 418 -19.12 -24.50 -0.71
N ARG A 419 -18.26 -23.87 0.10
CA ARG A 419 -17.79 -22.48 0.01
C ARG A 419 -16.52 -22.41 -0.84
N LYS A 420 -16.66 -22.16 -2.15
CA LYS A 420 -15.52 -22.09 -3.10
C LYS A 420 -14.67 -20.82 -2.94
N ASP A 421 -15.23 -19.76 -2.34
CA ASP A 421 -14.53 -18.52 -1.98
C ASP A 421 -13.28 -18.79 -1.12
N PHE A 422 -13.34 -19.79 -0.24
CA PHE A 422 -12.21 -20.14 0.61
C PHE A 422 -10.98 -20.61 -0.18
N LEU A 423 -11.19 -21.30 -1.31
CA LEU A 423 -10.08 -21.73 -2.17
C LEU A 423 -9.36 -20.54 -2.81
N PHE A 424 -10.09 -19.49 -3.20
CA PHE A 424 -9.48 -18.29 -3.75
C PHE A 424 -8.68 -17.53 -2.70
N ILE A 425 -9.20 -17.44 -1.46
CA ILE A 425 -8.54 -16.73 -0.36
C ILE A 425 -7.29 -17.49 0.11
N VAL A 426 -7.39 -18.80 0.31
CA VAL A 426 -6.24 -19.65 0.68
C VAL A 426 -5.20 -19.66 -0.44
N GLY A 427 -5.63 -19.80 -1.71
CA GLY A 427 -4.74 -19.75 -2.87
C GLY A 427 -4.04 -18.41 -3.02
N LEU A 428 -4.74 -17.30 -2.78
CA LEU A 428 -4.16 -15.95 -2.73
C LEU A 428 -3.08 -15.84 -1.64
N ALA A 429 -3.36 -16.33 -0.43
CA ALA A 429 -2.39 -16.34 0.66
C ALA A 429 -1.15 -17.18 0.34
N TRP A 430 -1.34 -18.41 -0.12
CA TRP A 430 -0.26 -19.35 -0.39
C TRP A 430 0.59 -18.96 -1.59
N SER A 431 -0.03 -18.46 -2.67
CA SER A 431 0.73 -17.96 -3.82
C SER A 431 1.54 -16.71 -3.48
N GLY A 432 1.00 -15.82 -2.65
CA GLY A 432 1.74 -14.68 -2.11
C GLY A 432 2.93 -15.11 -1.27
N MET A 433 2.75 -16.04 -0.34
CA MET A 433 3.85 -16.60 0.45
C MET A 433 4.91 -17.28 -0.42
N ALA A 434 4.50 -18.12 -1.38
CA ALA A 434 5.41 -18.78 -2.30
C ALA A 434 6.21 -17.76 -3.16
N PHE A 435 5.53 -16.73 -3.68
CA PHE A 435 6.17 -15.66 -4.44
C PHE A 435 7.21 -14.91 -3.59
N LEU A 436 6.89 -14.59 -2.33
CA LEU A 436 7.85 -13.92 -1.44
C LEU A 436 9.07 -14.80 -1.17
N LEU A 437 8.89 -16.10 -0.93
CA LEU A 437 9.98 -17.04 -0.72
C LEU A 437 10.90 -17.15 -1.95
N MET A 438 10.35 -16.95 -3.17
CA MET A 438 11.13 -16.94 -4.40
C MET A 438 11.90 -15.62 -4.61
N VAL A 439 11.28 -14.48 -4.31
CA VAL A 439 11.79 -13.15 -4.68
C VAL A 439 12.71 -12.53 -3.64
N SER A 440 12.48 -12.78 -2.36
CA SER A 440 13.25 -12.12 -1.29
C SER A 440 13.51 -13.13 -0.20
N THR A 441 14.77 -13.43 0.10
CA THR A 441 15.13 -14.31 1.21
C THR A 441 15.42 -13.54 2.50
N THR A 442 15.74 -12.25 2.42
CA THR A 442 16.23 -11.44 3.55
C THR A 442 15.18 -10.51 4.17
N GLN A 443 14.12 -10.12 3.44
CA GLN A 443 13.16 -9.09 3.87
C GLN A 443 11.68 -9.53 3.80
N ILE A 444 11.40 -10.82 3.92
CA ILE A 444 10.07 -11.41 3.73
C ILE A 444 9.02 -10.84 4.69
N LEU A 445 9.37 -10.73 5.97
CA LEU A 445 8.48 -10.19 7.01
C LEU A 445 8.11 -8.72 6.77
N ARG A 446 8.91 -7.97 6.00
CA ARG A 446 8.62 -6.58 5.67
C ARG A 446 7.68 -6.47 4.46
N PHE A 447 7.86 -7.31 3.45
CA PHE A 447 7.29 -7.10 2.12
C PHE A 447 5.93 -7.76 1.85
N GLY A 448 5.46 -8.64 2.71
CA GLY A 448 4.13 -9.22 2.56
C GLY A 448 3.70 -10.10 3.74
N LEU A 449 3.98 -9.64 4.97
CA LEU A 449 3.54 -10.31 6.19
C LEU A 449 2.03 -10.58 6.19
N SER A 450 1.24 -9.71 5.58
CA SER A 450 -0.21 -9.88 5.48
C SER A 450 -0.64 -11.16 4.78
N TYR A 451 0.18 -11.74 3.89
CA TYR A 451 -0.13 -13.05 3.32
C TYR A 451 -0.20 -14.16 4.39
N PHE A 452 0.62 -14.05 5.44
CA PHE A 452 0.61 -14.97 6.58
C PHE A 452 -0.58 -14.73 7.51
N PHE A 453 -1.18 -13.53 7.51
CA PHE A 453 -2.32 -13.20 8.36
C PHE A 453 -3.66 -13.67 7.79
N ILE A 454 -3.79 -13.76 6.46
CA ILE A 454 -5.06 -14.10 5.81
C ILE A 454 -5.63 -15.43 6.34
N VAL A 455 -4.85 -16.51 6.34
CA VAL A 455 -5.37 -17.84 6.70
C VAL A 455 -5.72 -17.95 8.19
N PRO A 456 -4.87 -17.51 9.14
CA PRO A 456 -5.25 -17.46 10.55
C PRO A 456 -6.48 -16.59 10.84
N CYS A 457 -6.61 -15.42 10.20
CA CYS A 457 -7.80 -14.56 10.35
C CYS A 457 -9.06 -15.24 9.81
N LEU A 458 -8.97 -15.91 8.66
CA LEU A 458 -10.10 -16.64 8.09
C LEU A 458 -10.49 -17.83 8.98
N PHE A 459 -9.51 -18.58 9.49
CA PHE A 459 -9.76 -19.67 10.44
C PHE A 459 -10.46 -19.15 11.70
N PHE A 460 -9.95 -18.07 12.29
CA PHE A 460 -10.56 -17.42 13.44
C PHE A 460 -12.01 -17.00 13.16
N ALA A 461 -12.26 -16.38 12.01
CA ALA A 461 -13.60 -15.98 11.59
C ALA A 461 -14.57 -17.17 11.47
N ILE A 462 -14.12 -18.29 10.89
CA ILE A 462 -14.91 -19.52 10.79
C ILE A 462 -15.23 -20.09 12.18
N VAL A 463 -14.23 -20.19 13.07
CA VAL A 463 -14.42 -20.74 14.41
C VAL A 463 -15.39 -19.91 15.24
N VAL A 464 -15.28 -18.59 15.20
CA VAL A 464 -16.18 -17.68 15.91
C VAL A 464 -17.62 -17.83 15.40
N LEU A 465 -17.81 -17.95 14.08
CA LEU A 465 -19.13 -18.10 13.48
C LEU A 465 -19.78 -19.46 13.80
N GLN A 466 -18.98 -20.53 13.87
CA GLN A 466 -19.45 -21.89 14.16
C GLN A 466 -19.82 -22.13 15.62
N ARG A 467 -19.32 -21.31 16.56
CA ARG A 467 -19.62 -21.45 17.99
C ARG A 467 -20.72 -20.46 18.39
N PRO A 468 -22.02 -20.84 18.31
CA PRO A 468 -23.13 -19.94 18.61
C PRO A 468 -23.11 -19.41 20.05
N TYR A 469 -22.36 -20.03 20.98
CA TYR A 469 -22.17 -19.51 22.34
C TYR A 469 -21.53 -18.12 22.37
N PHE A 470 -20.57 -17.82 21.50
CA PHE A 470 -19.96 -16.49 21.40
C PHE A 470 -20.94 -15.46 20.81
N CYS A 471 -21.74 -15.85 19.81
CA CYS A 471 -22.75 -14.98 19.20
C CYS A 471 -24.07 -14.86 20.00
N ARG A 472 -24.36 -15.80 20.92
CA ARG A 472 -25.59 -15.85 21.74
C ARG A 472 -25.39 -15.45 23.19
N LEU A 473 -24.21 -14.95 23.58
CA LEU A 473 -24.02 -14.28 24.87
C LEU A 473 -24.94 -13.04 24.92
N LYS A 474 -26.19 -13.25 25.36
CA LYS A 474 -27.16 -12.21 25.72
C LYS A 474 -26.66 -11.56 27.01
N LEU A 475 -25.60 -10.77 26.93
CA LEU A 475 -25.22 -9.86 27.99
C LEU A 475 -26.05 -8.58 27.81
N PRO A 476 -27.09 -8.31 28.64
CA PRO A 476 -27.74 -6.99 28.66
C PRO A 476 -26.75 -5.84 28.96
N VAL A 477 -25.57 -6.17 29.47
CA VAL A 477 -24.39 -5.30 29.62
C VAL A 477 -23.87 -4.79 28.26
N LEU A 478 -24.14 -5.47 27.13
CA LEU A 478 -23.56 -5.11 25.82
C LEU A 478 -24.02 -3.76 25.24
N ARG A 479 -25.14 -3.18 25.71
CA ARG A 479 -25.57 -1.83 25.27
C ARG A 479 -24.67 -0.72 25.82
N LEU A 480 -24.30 -0.80 27.09
CA LEU A 480 -23.24 0.06 27.66
C LEU A 480 -21.86 -0.36 27.11
N HIS A 481 -21.69 -1.66 26.86
CA HIS A 481 -20.44 -2.25 26.38
C HIS A 481 -20.08 -1.88 24.94
N GLN A 482 -21.02 -1.54 24.04
CA GLN A 482 -20.70 -1.15 22.65
C GLN A 482 -20.13 0.27 22.55
N SER A 483 -20.70 1.21 23.33
CA SER A 483 -20.04 2.49 23.59
C SER A 483 -18.70 2.24 24.25
N LEU A 484 -18.60 1.37 25.26
CA LEU A 484 -17.31 1.02 25.88
C LEU A 484 -16.35 0.24 24.97
N ILE A 485 -16.79 -0.53 23.96
CA ILE A 485 -15.93 -1.29 23.02
C ILE A 485 -15.44 -0.38 21.92
N SER A 486 -16.29 0.51 21.41
CA SER A 486 -15.83 1.54 20.48
C SER A 486 -14.96 2.57 21.20
N LEU A 487 -15.28 2.94 22.45
CA LEU A 487 -14.44 3.78 23.32
C LEU A 487 -13.21 3.05 23.82
N SER A 488 -13.21 1.72 23.98
CA SER A 488 -12.02 0.94 24.36
C SER A 488 -11.19 0.58 23.15
N ALA A 489 -11.75 0.40 21.96
CA ALA A 489 -11.00 0.31 20.72
C ALA A 489 -10.39 1.67 20.38
N LEU A 490 -11.17 2.75 20.48
CA LEU A 490 -10.66 4.11 20.37
C LEU A 490 -9.65 4.40 21.48
N GLY A 491 -9.91 4.00 22.72
CA GLY A 491 -9.04 4.20 23.87
C GLY A 491 -7.79 3.32 23.82
N LEU A 492 -7.88 2.13 23.24
CA LEU A 492 -6.74 1.27 22.92
C LEU A 492 -5.95 1.95 21.82
N ILE A 493 -6.52 2.23 20.64
CA ILE A 493 -5.82 2.96 19.57
C ILE A 493 -5.19 4.27 20.11
N THR A 494 -5.91 5.00 20.96
CA THR A 494 -5.41 6.22 21.62
C THR A 494 -4.25 5.92 22.56
N GLY A 495 -4.38 4.92 23.43
CA GLY A 495 -3.32 4.48 24.33
C GLY A 495 -2.10 3.92 23.59
N LEU A 496 -2.30 3.19 22.49
CA LEU A 496 -1.25 2.68 21.64
C LEU A 496 -0.52 3.83 20.94
N ILE A 497 -1.26 4.82 20.42
CA ILE A 497 -0.72 6.02 19.79
C ILE A 497 0.00 6.89 20.82
N MET A 498 -0.58 7.13 21.99
CA MET A 498 0.02 7.93 23.05
C MET A 498 1.24 7.25 23.66
N SER A 499 1.20 5.94 23.90
CA SER A 499 2.36 5.16 24.36
C SER A 499 3.49 5.23 23.36
N HIS A 500 3.18 5.12 22.06
CA HIS A 500 4.18 5.26 21.01
C HIS A 500 4.73 6.69 20.93
N SER A 501 3.86 7.70 20.89
CA SER A 501 4.26 9.11 20.90
C SER A 501 5.06 9.49 22.15
N TYR A 502 4.80 8.86 23.30
CA TYR A 502 5.56 9.08 24.54
C TYR A 502 6.91 8.37 24.54
N GLN A 503 6.99 7.15 24.03
CA GLN A 503 8.25 6.40 23.96
C GLN A 503 9.21 6.97 22.90
N PHE A 504 8.68 7.60 21.85
CA PHE A 504 9.47 7.94 20.66
C PHE A 504 9.36 9.40 20.20
N GLY A 505 8.41 10.17 20.74
CA GLY A 505 8.34 11.60 20.49
C GLY A 505 9.48 12.33 21.19
N HIS A 506 10.15 13.24 20.49
CA HIS A 506 11.06 14.18 21.14
C HIS A 506 10.25 15.17 21.98
N PRO A 507 10.45 15.21 23.31
CA PRO A 507 9.75 16.16 24.17
C PRO A 507 10.17 17.59 23.76
N GLY A 508 9.24 18.33 23.14
CA GLY A 508 9.44 19.74 22.75
C GLY A 508 9.14 20.10 21.30
N GLU A 509 8.98 19.14 20.38
CA GLU A 509 8.81 19.43 18.93
C GLU A 509 7.36 19.32 18.41
N PHE A 510 6.36 19.32 19.29
CA PHE A 510 4.96 19.19 18.86
C PHE A 510 4.41 20.52 18.33
N ASN A 511 4.07 20.55 17.03
CA ASN A 511 3.43 21.71 16.40
C ASN A 511 2.06 21.33 15.80
N TRP A 512 1.02 22.07 16.16
CA TRP A 512 -0.36 21.82 15.72
C TRP A 512 -0.57 22.03 14.21
N ILE A 513 0.18 22.95 13.61
CA ILE A 513 -0.01 23.35 12.21
C ILE A 513 0.75 22.38 11.31
N LEU A 514 2.07 22.34 11.41
CA LEU A 514 2.97 21.51 10.60
C LEU A 514 3.76 20.52 11.47
N PRO A 515 4.08 19.34 10.94
CA PRO A 515 5.01 18.42 11.61
C PRO A 515 6.42 19.04 11.77
N PRO A 516 7.26 18.46 12.64
CA PRO A 516 8.66 18.85 12.77
C PRO A 516 9.42 18.71 11.44
N PRO A 517 10.51 19.47 11.25
CA PRO A 517 11.29 19.42 10.02
C PRO A 517 11.99 18.07 9.83
N LEU A 518 12.33 17.77 8.57
CA LEU A 518 13.10 16.57 8.26
C LEU A 518 14.46 16.60 8.98
N PRO A 519 15.04 15.43 9.28
CA PRO A 519 16.36 15.37 9.87
C PRO A 519 17.38 16.08 8.96
N THR A 520 18.18 16.98 9.53
CA THR A 520 19.40 17.44 8.86
C THR A 520 20.49 16.37 9.02
N PRO A 521 21.51 16.34 8.15
CA PRO A 521 22.66 15.45 8.33
C PRO A 521 23.26 15.51 9.74
N LYS A 522 23.31 16.72 10.34
CA LYS A 522 23.81 16.98 11.70
C LYS A 522 22.92 16.41 12.82
N ASN A 523 21.61 16.25 12.58
CA ASN A 523 20.62 15.87 13.58
C ASN A 523 20.02 14.46 13.36
N TYR A 524 20.56 13.69 12.42
CA TYR A 524 20.05 12.34 12.14
C TYR A 524 20.66 11.33 13.14
N ARG A 525 19.78 10.75 13.95
CA ARG A 525 20.11 9.90 15.10
C ARG A 525 21.07 8.75 14.78
N ILE A 526 20.97 8.12 13.60
CA ILE A 526 21.87 7.01 13.24
C ILE A 526 23.31 7.48 13.06
N TYR A 527 23.55 8.70 12.56
CA TYR A 527 24.91 9.23 12.46
C TYR A 527 25.47 9.60 13.83
N ALA A 528 24.63 10.15 14.71
CA ALA A 528 25.00 10.43 16.10
C ALA A 528 25.32 9.14 16.89
N GLU A 529 24.53 8.07 16.71
CA GLU A 529 24.75 6.77 17.36
C GLU A 529 25.99 6.02 16.80
N GLN A 530 26.39 6.31 15.56
CA GLN A 530 27.59 5.75 14.93
C GLN A 530 28.85 6.61 15.14
N GLY A 531 28.75 7.74 15.87
CA GLY A 531 29.87 8.67 16.06
C GLY A 531 30.38 9.28 14.76
N LEU A 532 29.57 9.29 13.70
CA LEU A 532 29.92 9.84 12.40
C LEU A 532 29.56 11.33 12.42
N GLU A 533 30.57 12.19 12.48
CA GLU A 533 30.41 13.60 12.12
C GLU A 533 30.11 13.65 10.62
N VAL A 534 28.86 13.97 10.27
CA VAL A 534 28.53 14.26 8.88
C VAL A 534 28.92 15.70 8.62
N ASP A 535 30.13 15.87 8.08
CA ASP A 535 30.63 17.12 7.52
C ASP A 535 29.67 17.67 6.44
N ASP A 536 29.78 18.96 6.15
CA ASP A 536 28.89 19.74 5.30
C ASP A 536 28.65 19.10 3.91
N LEU A 537 27.46 19.32 3.34
CA LEU A 537 27.10 18.85 2.01
C LEU A 537 28.03 19.47 0.96
N VAL A 538 28.66 18.62 0.14
CA VAL A 538 29.46 19.05 -1.01
C VAL A 538 28.56 19.11 -2.23
N THR A 539 28.64 20.23 -2.94
CA THR A 539 28.01 20.39 -4.25
C THR A 539 29.09 20.31 -5.31
N GLN A 540 28.93 19.40 -6.28
CA GLN A 540 29.85 19.27 -7.41
C GLN A 540 29.05 19.21 -8.71
N GLU A 541 29.40 20.05 -9.67
CA GLU A 541 28.85 20.00 -11.02
C GLU A 541 29.71 19.12 -11.93
N VAL A 542 29.10 18.11 -12.55
CA VAL A 542 29.75 17.24 -13.54
C VAL A 542 28.81 17.09 -14.73
N ASN A 543 29.31 17.35 -15.94
CA ASN A 543 28.55 17.21 -17.19
C ASN A 543 27.23 18.01 -17.25
N GLY A 544 27.19 19.19 -16.61
CA GLY A 544 25.99 20.03 -16.52
C GLY A 544 24.94 19.52 -15.52
N ILE A 545 25.32 18.61 -14.62
CA ILE A 545 24.48 18.06 -13.57
C ILE A 545 25.11 18.44 -12.23
N VAL A 546 24.33 19.10 -11.38
CA VAL A 546 24.74 19.47 -10.03
C VAL A 546 24.42 18.33 -9.08
N PHE A 547 25.45 17.73 -8.48
CA PHE A 547 25.32 16.66 -7.50
C PHE A 547 25.55 17.21 -6.09
N THR A 548 24.68 16.85 -5.16
CA THR A 548 24.84 17.15 -3.72
C THR A 548 25.05 15.86 -2.95
N TYR A 549 26.15 15.76 -2.21
CA TYR A 549 26.47 14.56 -1.41
C TYR A 549 27.31 14.92 -0.17
N PRO A 550 27.26 14.11 0.92
CA PRO A 550 28.04 14.35 2.13
C PRO A 550 29.56 14.19 1.89
N SER A 551 30.36 15.12 2.43
CA SER A 551 31.83 15.15 2.29
C SER A 551 32.52 13.93 2.94
N ALA A 552 32.07 13.52 4.12
CA ALA A 552 32.61 12.36 4.83
C ALA A 552 32.01 11.04 4.29
N GLY A 553 32.89 10.21 3.71
CA GLY A 553 32.55 9.00 2.98
C GLY A 553 31.92 7.90 3.84
N ASN A 554 30.60 7.73 3.70
CA ASN A 554 29.77 6.53 3.87
C ASN A 554 28.29 6.90 4.15
N ALA A 555 28.00 8.18 4.40
CA ALA A 555 26.64 8.68 4.51
C ALA A 555 25.90 8.57 3.16
N LYS A 556 24.79 7.81 3.14
CA LYS A 556 23.96 7.55 1.94
C LYS A 556 22.65 8.35 1.91
N ILE A 557 22.46 9.27 2.86
CA ILE A 557 21.16 9.90 3.12
C ILE A 557 21.27 11.42 2.98
N CYS A 558 20.52 11.98 2.04
CA CYS A 558 20.39 13.41 1.86
C CYS A 558 18.89 13.72 1.90
N TRP A 559 18.43 14.21 3.04
CA TRP A 559 17.06 14.71 3.17
C TRP A 559 16.94 16.01 2.37
N SER A 560 15.80 16.22 1.72
CA SER A 560 15.37 17.49 1.07
C SER A 560 15.96 17.92 -0.28
N ASP A 561 16.95 17.22 -0.87
CA ASP A 561 17.46 17.54 -2.22
C ASP A 561 16.80 16.66 -3.31
N ILE A 562 16.56 17.21 -4.50
CA ILE A 562 15.95 16.51 -5.64
C ILE A 562 16.94 15.48 -6.22
N LEU A 563 18.24 15.80 -6.24
CA LEU A 563 19.32 14.93 -6.67
C LEU A 563 20.02 14.33 -5.46
N VAL A 564 19.29 13.46 -4.75
CA VAL A 564 19.71 12.82 -3.50
C VAL A 564 21.07 12.10 -3.63
N CYS A 565 22.07 12.55 -2.87
CA CYS A 565 23.15 11.76 -2.26
C CYS A 565 23.90 10.78 -3.16
N ASN A 566 24.10 11.13 -4.44
CA ASN A 566 24.94 10.33 -5.34
C ASN A 566 26.24 11.06 -5.63
N LYS A 567 27.33 10.29 -5.61
CA LYS A 567 28.60 10.75 -6.15
C LYS A 567 28.45 11.02 -7.64
N PRO A 568 29.10 12.05 -8.18
CA PRO A 568 29.08 12.34 -9.59
C PRO A 568 29.53 11.14 -10.42
N ARG A 569 28.93 10.96 -11.59
CA ARG A 569 29.31 9.92 -12.56
C ARG A 569 29.80 10.57 -13.82
N GLU A 570 31.10 10.45 -14.10
CA GLU A 570 31.75 11.08 -15.25
C GLU A 570 31.20 10.61 -16.60
N ASN A 571 30.61 9.41 -16.65
CA ASN A 571 30.04 8.82 -17.85
C ASN A 571 28.55 9.13 -18.08
N VAL A 572 27.91 9.96 -17.24
CA VAL A 572 26.50 10.33 -17.36
C VAL A 572 26.37 11.79 -17.80
N HIS A 573 25.55 12.05 -18.82
CA HIS A 573 25.30 13.39 -19.37
C HIS A 573 23.81 13.66 -19.53
N LEU A 574 23.43 14.95 -19.62
CA LEU A 574 22.09 15.35 -20.01
C LEU A 574 21.79 14.87 -21.44
N ARG A 575 20.69 14.14 -21.60
CA ARG A 575 20.19 13.67 -22.90
C ARG A 575 19.76 14.83 -23.79
N ARG A 576 19.17 15.87 -23.20
CA ARG A 576 18.73 17.09 -23.89
C ARG A 576 19.12 18.32 -23.06
N PRO A 577 20.32 18.88 -23.25
CA PRO A 577 20.81 19.99 -22.43
C PRO A 577 19.91 21.23 -22.43
N SER A 578 19.20 21.50 -23.53
CA SER A 578 18.30 22.67 -23.66
C SER A 578 17.09 22.67 -22.73
N VAL A 579 16.71 21.51 -22.19
CA VAL A 579 15.57 21.34 -21.27
C VAL A 579 16.03 20.95 -19.86
N GLY A 580 17.34 20.99 -19.60
CA GLY A 580 17.92 20.65 -18.29
C GLY A 580 17.60 19.22 -17.85
N LEU A 581 17.35 19.05 -16.56
CA LEU A 581 17.09 17.75 -15.92
C LEU A 581 15.85 17.04 -16.48
N ALA A 582 14.82 17.78 -16.91
CA ALA A 582 13.62 17.24 -17.54
C ALA A 582 13.91 16.49 -18.86
N GLY A 583 15.04 16.82 -19.51
CA GLY A 583 15.50 16.16 -20.73
C GLY A 583 15.94 14.71 -20.53
N GLY A 584 16.26 14.32 -19.29
CA GLY A 584 16.76 13.00 -18.92
C GLY A 584 18.26 12.83 -19.13
N PHE A 585 18.72 11.59 -18.99
CA PHE A 585 20.14 11.24 -18.87
C PHE A 585 20.53 10.12 -19.83
N VAL A 586 21.78 10.11 -20.28
CA VAL A 586 22.35 9.07 -21.14
C VAL A 586 23.77 8.72 -20.71
N LYS A 587 24.21 7.49 -21.00
CA LYS A 587 25.62 7.09 -20.84
C LYS A 587 26.44 7.58 -22.05
N LYS A 588 27.66 8.05 -21.81
CA LYS A 588 28.64 8.24 -22.88
C LYS A 588 29.14 6.87 -23.34
N SER A 589 28.99 6.59 -24.64
CA SER A 589 29.52 5.39 -25.30
C SER A 589 31.04 5.40 -25.34
#